data_AF-A0A345Z2Y8-F1
#
_entry.id   AF-A0A345Z2Y8-F1
#
_cell.length_a   1.000
_cell.length_b   1.000
_cell.length_c   1.000
_cell.angle_alpha   90.00
_cell.angle_beta   90.00
_cell.angle_gamma   90.00
#
_symmetry.space_group_name_H-M   'P 1'
#
loop_
_entity.id
_entity.type
_entity.pdbx_description
1 polymer ?
#
loop_
_entity_poly.entity_id
_entity_poly.type
_entity_poly.pdbx_seq_one_letter_code
_entity_poly.pdbx_strand_id
1 'polypeptide(L)'
;MKKLLAVLGSISLLASSTISVVACESPGGKDEKVELKEFNKENVENFFKENHKFKYEGEFIFIDEPSETMEAKLSTQSFLNWIFIKTVINEMSKTINVETEDFYQFYAEIDRNHYDTQVEENQSLVSGKIYNFKFNNMKINDTKNNQDFELVDFEFEFKQTNRVTEDKIKEKELENLTNNWYWGINSSKNQKMNPVYATHGNFSKIAGILESGEIDSAKTQIKEAMDKLSNAKNLGGSNTTLYEKYKFTSEIKDIKILPNQTDKFIFAEVSGEATLVGDQSVKSKFSATWAFFK
;
A
#
# COMPACT_ATOMS: atom_id res chain seq x y z
N MET A 1 56.23 -24.59 5.74
CA MET A 1 56.59 -23.21 6.15
C MET A 1 55.91 -22.25 5.20
N LYS A 2 54.87 -21.54 5.68
CA LYS A 2 54.91 -20.12 6.06
C LYS A 2 55.09 -19.15 4.86
N LYS A 3 54.00 -18.43 4.58
CA LYS A 3 53.87 -16.98 4.31
C LYS A 3 54.35 -16.46 2.94
N LEU A 4 53.53 -15.85 2.08
CA LEU A 4 52.68 -14.62 2.13
C LEU A 4 53.40 -13.38 1.57
N LEU A 5 52.61 -12.57 0.86
CA LEU A 5 52.76 -11.14 0.47
C LEU A 5 53.53 -10.87 -0.83
N ALA A 6 53.07 -10.02 -1.75
CA ALA A 6 51.86 -9.22 -1.84
C ALA A 6 51.71 -8.72 -3.30
N VAL A 7 50.50 -8.73 -3.84
CA VAL A 7 50.11 -7.82 -4.93
C VAL A 7 48.90 -7.05 -4.41
N LEU A 8 49.20 -5.93 -3.75
CA LEU A 8 48.24 -4.88 -3.44
C LEU A 8 48.44 -3.80 -4.51
N GLY A 9 47.41 -3.56 -5.31
CA GLY A 9 47.48 -2.57 -6.37
C GLY A 9 46.19 -2.46 -7.17
N SER A 10 45.15 -1.95 -6.52
CA SER A 10 44.06 -1.18 -7.13
C SER A 10 43.28 -1.81 -8.30
N ILE A 11 42.17 -2.46 -7.97
CA ILE A 11 40.95 -2.30 -8.76
C ILE A 11 39.90 -1.74 -7.81
N SER A 12 39.69 -0.44 -7.93
CA SER A 12 38.55 0.29 -7.41
C SER A 12 37.26 -0.34 -7.95
N LEU A 13 36.61 -1.18 -7.14
CA LEU A 13 35.21 -1.52 -7.34
C LEU A 13 34.35 -0.40 -6.77
N LEU A 14 33.78 0.42 -7.66
CA LEU A 14 32.51 1.08 -7.41
C LEU A 14 31.45 -0.01 -7.29
N ALA A 15 31.26 -0.53 -6.07
CA ALA A 15 30.13 -1.38 -5.75
C ALA A 15 28.91 -0.47 -5.54
N SER A 16 28.15 -0.22 -6.61
CA SER A 16 26.76 0.18 -6.47
C SER A 16 26.02 -1.00 -5.85
N SER A 17 25.64 -0.90 -4.58
CA SER A 17 24.85 -1.89 -3.87
C SER A 17 23.42 -1.93 -4.43
N THR A 18 23.22 -2.69 -5.51
CA THR A 18 21.90 -3.22 -5.84
C THR A 18 21.55 -4.28 -4.79
N ILE A 19 20.68 -3.92 -3.84
CA ILE A 19 20.06 -4.91 -2.94
C ILE A 19 19.14 -5.77 -3.82
N SER A 20 19.65 -6.91 -4.28
CA SER A 20 18.85 -7.96 -4.90
C SER A 20 18.20 -8.76 -3.78
N VAL A 21 16.92 -8.50 -3.49
CA VAL A 21 16.12 -9.41 -2.65
C VAL A 21 15.67 -10.55 -3.55
N VAL A 22 16.51 -11.59 -3.67
CA VAL A 22 16.08 -12.92 -4.08
C VAL A 22 15.68 -13.63 -2.79
N ALA A 23 14.42 -14.05 -2.68
CA ALA A 23 13.97 -14.97 -1.66
C ALA A 23 14.64 -16.35 -1.91
N CYS A 24 15.86 -16.50 -1.41
CA CYS A 24 16.50 -17.79 -1.20
C CYS A 24 16.92 -17.86 0.27
N GLU A 25 16.52 -18.96 0.90
CA GLU A 25 16.81 -19.37 2.28
C GLU A 25 18.18 -18.90 2.77
N SER A 26 18.20 -18.09 3.82
CA SER A 26 19.43 -17.72 4.53
C SER A 26 20.06 -18.97 5.16
N PRO A 27 21.29 -19.36 4.80
CA PRO A 27 22.02 -20.37 5.53
C PRO A 27 22.63 -19.72 6.79
N GLY A 28 22.09 -20.10 7.95
CA GLY A 28 22.70 -20.06 9.29
C GLY A 28 23.69 -18.93 9.60
N GLY A 29 23.21 -17.92 10.33
CA GLY A 29 24.04 -16.95 11.04
C GLY A 29 23.24 -16.37 12.19
N LYS A 30 23.80 -16.40 13.39
CA LYS A 30 23.22 -15.97 14.67
C LYS A 30 22.39 -14.69 14.53
N ASP A 31 21.18 -14.70 15.11
CA ASP A 31 20.35 -13.52 15.31
C ASP A 31 21.08 -12.49 16.18
N GLU A 32 21.94 -11.68 15.57
CA GLU A 32 22.24 -10.36 16.11
C GLU A 32 20.93 -9.59 16.08
N LYS A 33 20.35 -9.40 17.26
CA LYS A 33 19.17 -8.57 17.46
C LYS A 33 19.56 -7.15 17.05
N VAL A 34 19.30 -6.78 15.80
CA VAL A 34 19.53 -5.43 15.28
C VAL A 34 18.76 -4.48 16.19
N GLU A 35 19.47 -3.60 16.89
CA GLU A 35 18.83 -2.54 17.68
C GLU A 35 18.20 -1.56 16.70
N LEU A 36 16.87 -1.54 16.66
CA LEU A 36 16.11 -0.66 15.78
C LEU A 36 16.26 0.78 16.26
N LYS A 37 16.55 1.70 15.33
CA LYS A 37 16.60 3.14 15.61
C LYS A 37 15.20 3.67 15.95
N GLU A 38 15.14 4.72 16.75
CA GLU A 38 13.87 5.42 17.02
C GLU A 38 13.27 6.02 15.74
N PHE A 39 11.93 5.98 15.61
CA PHE A 39 11.23 6.69 14.54
C PHE A 39 11.21 8.19 14.82
N ASN A 40 12.11 8.93 14.17
CA ASN A 40 12.19 10.39 14.24
C ASN A 40 12.72 10.96 12.91
N LYS A 41 12.69 12.30 12.77
CA LYS A 41 13.09 13.00 11.54
C LYS A 41 14.45 12.57 11.02
N GLU A 42 15.45 12.62 11.90
CA GLU A 42 16.84 12.36 11.54
C GLU A 42 17.03 10.93 11.01
N ASN A 43 16.47 9.94 11.72
CA ASN A 43 16.59 8.54 11.33
C ASN A 43 15.83 8.24 10.03
N VAL A 44 14.65 8.82 9.84
CA VAL A 44 13.87 8.69 8.60
C VAL A 44 14.62 9.32 7.42
N GLU A 45 15.09 10.56 7.55
CA GLU A 45 15.87 11.21 6.49
C GLU A 45 17.14 10.44 6.15
N ASN A 46 17.85 9.92 7.15
CA ASN A 46 19.04 9.10 6.94
C ASN A 46 18.72 7.78 6.23
N PHE A 47 17.60 7.13 6.58
CA PHE A 47 17.14 5.94 5.85
C PHE A 47 16.95 6.22 4.36
N PHE A 48 16.29 7.32 4.00
CA PHE A 48 16.07 7.66 2.58
C PHE A 48 17.33 8.14 1.85
N LYS A 49 18.30 8.76 2.55
CA LYS A 49 19.63 9.07 1.97
C LYS A 49 20.43 7.82 1.64
N GLU A 50 20.25 6.75 2.43
CA GLU A 50 20.90 5.47 2.21
C GLU A 50 20.15 4.60 1.19
N ASN A 51 18.83 4.81 1.03
CA ASN A 51 17.94 3.97 0.25
C ASN A 51 17.12 4.80 -0.76
N HIS A 52 17.61 4.89 -1.99
CA HIS A 52 16.93 5.60 -3.09
C HIS A 52 16.22 4.67 -4.08
N LYS A 53 16.44 3.36 -4.00
CA LYS A 53 15.88 2.36 -4.93
C LYS A 53 15.13 1.30 -4.14
N PHE A 54 13.86 1.11 -4.49
CA PHE A 54 12.99 0.12 -3.90
C PHE A 54 12.57 -0.88 -4.97
N LYS A 55 12.35 -2.13 -4.55
CA LYS A 55 11.92 -3.20 -5.46
C LYS A 55 10.72 -3.93 -4.88
N TYR A 56 9.75 -4.20 -5.75
CA TYR A 56 8.66 -5.12 -5.47
C TYR A 56 8.60 -6.17 -6.58
N GLU A 57 8.65 -7.44 -6.16
CA GLU A 57 8.34 -8.59 -6.99
C GLU A 57 7.34 -9.46 -6.22
N GLY A 58 6.13 -9.59 -6.75
CA GLY A 58 5.08 -10.26 -6.02
C GLY A 58 3.81 -10.47 -6.81
N GLU A 59 2.86 -11.11 -6.16
CA GLU A 59 1.55 -11.33 -6.73
C GLU A 59 0.79 -10.02 -6.81
N PHE A 60 0.44 -9.66 -8.03
CA PHE A 60 -0.43 -8.54 -8.30
C PHE A 60 -1.52 -8.98 -9.28
N ILE A 61 -2.61 -8.21 -9.36
CA ILE A 61 -3.93 -8.69 -9.73
C ILE A 61 -4.60 -7.86 -10.82
N PHE A 62 -3.80 -7.20 -11.66
CA PHE A 62 -4.35 -6.81 -12.94
C PHE A 62 -4.62 -8.05 -13.77
N ILE A 63 -5.80 -8.12 -14.36
CA ILE A 63 -6.09 -9.04 -15.44
C ILE A 63 -5.17 -8.66 -16.59
N ASP A 64 -4.38 -9.64 -17.03
CA ASP A 64 -3.68 -9.53 -18.29
C ASP A 64 -4.74 -9.61 -19.40
N GLU A 65 -4.85 -8.55 -20.19
CA GLU A 65 -5.71 -8.52 -21.39
C GLU A 65 -7.20 -8.77 -21.08
N PRO A 66 -7.87 -7.85 -20.37
CA PRO A 66 -9.29 -7.99 -20.07
C PRO A 66 -10.14 -8.03 -21.35
N SER A 67 -11.17 -8.87 -21.35
CA SER A 67 -12.01 -9.14 -22.51
C SER A 67 -12.97 -8.00 -22.85
N GLU A 68 -13.32 -7.19 -21.85
CA GLU A 68 -14.17 -6.01 -21.99
C GLU A 68 -13.30 -4.76 -22.26
N THR A 69 -13.65 -3.99 -23.29
CA THR A 69 -13.11 -2.63 -23.45
C THR A 69 -13.81 -1.71 -22.45
N MET A 70 -13.06 -1.21 -21.46
CA MET A 70 -13.55 -0.16 -20.57
C MET A 70 -13.18 1.22 -21.08
N GLU A 71 -14.06 2.19 -20.86
CA GLU A 71 -13.73 3.62 -21.00
C GLU A 71 -12.73 4.10 -19.93
N ALA A 72 -12.53 3.33 -18.84
CA ALA A 72 -11.52 3.62 -17.83
C ALA A 72 -10.99 2.33 -17.16
N LYS A 73 -9.67 2.26 -16.96
CA LYS A 73 -8.98 1.17 -16.24
C LYS A 73 -8.79 1.51 -14.78
N LEU A 74 -8.54 0.48 -13.96
CA LEU A 74 -8.08 0.63 -12.58
C LEU A 74 -7.00 1.73 -12.48
N SER A 75 -7.12 2.68 -11.54
CA SER A 75 -6.10 3.73 -11.33
C SER A 75 -4.78 3.09 -10.94
N THR A 76 -3.98 2.82 -11.96
CA THR A 76 -2.75 2.06 -11.84
C THR A 76 -1.73 2.83 -11.02
N GLN A 77 -1.71 4.17 -11.14
CA GLN A 77 -0.86 5.04 -10.34
C GLN A 77 -1.20 4.97 -8.84
N SER A 78 -2.48 5.07 -8.46
CA SER A 78 -2.87 5.03 -7.04
C SER A 78 -2.49 3.70 -6.38
N PHE A 79 -2.63 2.59 -7.11
CA PHE A 79 -2.19 1.29 -6.62
C PHE A 79 -0.66 1.20 -6.49
N LEU A 80 0.08 1.62 -7.51
CA LEU A 80 1.54 1.61 -7.48
C LEU A 80 2.10 2.50 -6.36
N ASN A 81 1.51 3.69 -6.13
CA ASN A 81 1.85 4.56 -4.99
C ASN A 81 1.70 3.81 -3.67
N TRP A 82 0.61 3.05 -3.53
CA TRP A 82 0.35 2.27 -2.33
C TRP A 82 1.34 1.10 -2.15
N ILE A 83 1.66 0.33 -3.20
CA ILE A 83 2.67 -0.73 -3.09
C ILE A 83 4.00 -0.11 -2.69
N PHE A 84 4.37 1.00 -3.32
CA PHE A 84 5.60 1.70 -3.01
C PHE A 84 5.66 2.10 -1.53
N ILE A 85 4.61 2.76 -1.01
CA ILE A 85 4.50 3.11 0.42
C ILE A 85 4.68 1.88 1.31
N LYS A 86 4.02 0.76 0.99
CA LYS A 86 4.18 -0.49 1.74
C LYS A 86 5.60 -1.01 1.72
N THR A 87 6.21 -1.06 0.53
CA THR A 87 7.59 -1.51 0.36
C THR A 87 8.52 -0.65 1.20
N VAL A 88 8.34 0.67 1.16
CA VAL A 88 9.10 1.62 1.97
C VAL A 88 8.91 1.37 3.47
N ILE A 89 7.67 1.24 3.96
CA ILE A 89 7.41 0.97 5.38
C ILE A 89 8.05 -0.36 5.80
N ASN A 90 7.95 -1.40 4.96
CA ASN A 90 8.55 -2.70 5.24
C ASN A 90 10.08 -2.63 5.29
N GLU A 91 10.73 -1.98 4.32
CA GLU A 91 12.19 -1.80 4.32
C GLU A 91 12.64 -0.94 5.51
N MET A 92 11.92 0.14 5.81
CA MET A 92 12.19 1.01 6.95
C MET A 92 12.07 0.26 8.28
N SER A 93 11.09 -0.63 8.42
CA SER A 93 10.89 -1.43 9.64
C SER A 93 12.05 -2.36 10.00
N LYS A 94 12.97 -2.62 9.06
CA LYS A 94 14.17 -3.44 9.29
C LYS A 94 15.25 -2.68 10.08
N THR A 95 15.21 -1.35 10.09
CA THR A 95 16.25 -0.51 10.69
C THR A 95 15.70 0.55 11.64
N ILE A 96 14.41 0.88 11.54
CA ILE A 96 13.70 1.85 12.37
C ILE A 96 12.51 1.16 13.05
N ASN A 97 12.33 1.45 14.35
CA ASN A 97 11.18 0.98 15.10
C ASN A 97 9.92 1.72 14.65
N VAL A 98 9.13 1.07 13.81
CA VAL A 98 7.88 1.63 13.28
C VAL A 98 6.71 1.54 14.26
N GLU A 99 6.84 0.83 15.39
CA GLU A 99 5.80 0.75 16.43
C GLU A 99 5.74 2.04 17.26
N THR A 100 5.06 3.04 16.72
CA THR A 100 4.96 4.38 17.30
C THR A 100 3.75 4.54 18.22
N GLU A 101 3.78 5.58 19.07
CA GLU A 101 2.59 5.97 19.83
C GLU A 101 1.56 6.68 18.96
N ASP A 102 2.03 7.57 18.07
CA ASP A 102 1.24 8.43 17.20
C ASP A 102 0.99 7.78 15.80
N PHE A 103 0.02 8.34 15.08
CA PHE A 103 -0.35 7.92 13.71
C PHE A 103 0.38 8.75 12.66
N TYR A 104 0.90 8.06 11.63
CA TYR A 104 1.63 8.69 10.53
C TYR A 104 0.97 8.38 9.19
N GLN A 105 0.79 9.41 8.36
CA GLN A 105 0.28 9.28 7.00
C GLN A 105 1.42 9.29 6.00
N PHE A 106 1.44 8.32 5.09
CA PHE A 106 2.40 8.31 3.98
C PHE A 106 1.70 8.78 2.71
N TYR A 107 2.35 9.70 2.01
CA TYR A 107 1.95 10.16 0.70
C TYR A 107 3.11 9.91 -0.25
N ALA A 108 2.80 9.34 -1.41
CA ALA A 108 3.76 9.16 -2.48
C ALA A 108 3.05 9.42 -3.81
N GLU A 109 3.73 10.10 -4.71
CA GLU A 109 3.23 10.38 -6.05
C GLU A 109 4.28 9.96 -7.09
N ILE A 110 3.89 9.06 -7.98
CA ILE A 110 4.69 8.73 -9.17
C ILE A 110 4.76 9.98 -10.04
N ASP A 111 5.95 10.28 -10.55
CA ASP A 111 6.14 11.28 -11.59
C ASP A 111 5.32 10.88 -12.82
N ARG A 112 4.22 11.60 -13.05
CA ARG A 112 3.28 11.35 -14.15
C ARG A 112 3.97 11.34 -15.51
N ASN A 113 4.89 12.27 -15.74
CA ASN A 113 5.60 12.33 -17.03
C ASN A 113 6.43 11.06 -17.23
N HIS A 114 7.05 10.55 -16.16
CA HIS A 114 7.79 9.29 -16.25
C HIS A 114 6.86 8.09 -16.39
N TYR A 115 5.75 8.06 -15.66
CA TYR A 115 4.72 7.02 -15.77
C TYR A 115 4.23 6.83 -17.21
N ASP A 116 3.91 7.95 -17.88
CA ASP A 116 3.38 7.95 -19.25
C ASP A 116 4.42 7.45 -20.29
N THR A 117 5.71 7.38 -19.93
CA THR A 117 6.75 6.70 -20.76
C THR A 117 6.81 5.19 -20.58
N GLN A 118 6.27 4.66 -19.47
CA GLN A 118 6.35 3.24 -19.09
C GLN A 118 5.07 2.48 -19.40
N VAL A 119 3.93 3.18 -19.31
CA VAL A 119 2.59 2.64 -19.48
C VAL A 119 1.85 3.54 -20.46
N GLU A 120 1.53 3.01 -21.64
CA GLU A 120 0.74 3.75 -22.62
C GLU A 120 -0.67 4.02 -22.09
N GLU A 121 -1.24 5.14 -22.53
CA GLU A 121 -2.62 5.47 -22.21
C GLU A 121 -3.55 4.31 -22.60
N ASN A 122 -4.48 3.97 -21.70
CA ASN A 122 -5.40 2.84 -21.87
C ASN A 122 -4.73 1.46 -21.95
N GLN A 123 -3.47 1.27 -21.56
CA GLN A 123 -2.87 -0.05 -21.35
C GLN A 123 -2.91 -0.49 -19.89
N SER A 124 -2.97 -1.81 -19.67
CA SER A 124 -2.86 -2.41 -18.34
C SER A 124 -1.40 -2.80 -18.10
N LEU A 125 -0.96 -2.88 -16.83
CA LEU A 125 0.33 -3.53 -16.56
C LEU A 125 0.24 -5.01 -16.90
N VAL A 126 1.24 -5.49 -17.61
CA VAL A 126 1.42 -6.89 -18.02
C VAL A 126 2.25 -7.66 -17.00
N SER A 127 1.78 -8.84 -16.62
CA SER A 127 2.52 -9.79 -15.78
C SER A 127 3.88 -10.17 -16.36
N GLY A 128 4.88 -10.35 -15.50
CA GLY A 128 6.24 -10.74 -15.88
C GLY A 128 7.09 -9.60 -16.45
N LYS A 129 6.49 -8.49 -16.91
CA LYS A 129 7.21 -7.28 -17.31
C LYS A 129 7.70 -6.50 -16.08
N ILE A 130 8.92 -5.99 -16.17
CA ILE A 130 9.51 -5.09 -15.17
C ILE A 130 9.18 -3.66 -15.58
N TYR A 131 8.66 -2.88 -14.63
CA TYR A 131 8.40 -1.45 -14.77
C TYR A 131 9.30 -0.70 -13.81
N ASN A 132 9.89 0.41 -14.26
CA ASN A 132 10.68 1.28 -13.40
C ASN A 132 9.94 2.60 -13.28
N PHE A 133 9.53 2.95 -12.08
CA PHE A 133 8.85 4.21 -11.79
C PHE A 133 9.75 5.14 -11.01
N LYS A 134 9.53 6.44 -11.18
CA LYS A 134 10.17 7.50 -10.42
C LYS A 134 9.12 8.16 -9.56
N PHE A 135 9.47 8.43 -8.32
CA PHE A 135 8.67 9.20 -7.39
C PHE A 135 9.43 10.49 -7.10
N ASN A 136 8.78 11.62 -7.38
CA ASN A 136 9.35 12.95 -7.20
C ASN A 136 8.84 13.65 -5.93
N ASN A 137 7.82 13.09 -5.28
CA ASN A 137 7.24 13.63 -4.07
C ASN A 137 6.81 12.50 -3.14
N MET A 138 7.51 12.36 -2.03
CA MET A 138 7.07 11.56 -0.91
C MET A 138 7.00 12.44 0.35
N LYS A 139 5.93 12.26 1.11
CA LYS A 139 5.72 12.97 2.37
C LYS A 139 5.25 11.99 3.43
N ILE A 140 5.84 12.07 4.62
CA ILE A 140 5.32 11.43 5.81
C ILE A 140 4.76 12.54 6.70
N ASN A 141 3.50 12.44 7.12
CA ASN A 141 2.86 13.41 8.00
C ASN A 141 2.62 12.80 9.37
N ASP A 142 3.13 13.45 10.42
CA ASP A 142 2.68 13.20 11.79
C ASP A 142 1.28 13.81 11.97
N THR A 143 0.27 12.96 12.10
CA THR A 143 -1.13 13.41 12.12
C THR A 143 -1.51 14.22 13.35
N LYS A 144 -0.71 14.15 14.42
CA LYS A 144 -0.94 14.86 15.69
C LYS A 144 -0.17 16.17 15.71
N ASN A 145 1.11 16.14 15.36
CA ASN A 145 1.98 17.32 15.43
C ASN A 145 1.98 18.15 14.14
N ASN A 146 1.34 17.65 13.08
CA ASN A 146 1.26 18.27 11.76
C ASN A 146 2.66 18.62 11.21
N GLN A 147 3.63 17.74 11.46
CA GLN A 147 4.99 17.83 10.94
C GLN A 147 5.14 16.95 9.72
N ASP A 148 5.85 17.46 8.71
CA ASP A 148 6.06 16.78 7.45
C ASP A 148 7.54 16.43 7.26
N PHE A 149 7.77 15.20 6.81
CA PHE A 149 9.05 14.72 6.32
C PHE A 149 8.96 14.68 4.79
N GLU A 150 9.54 15.67 4.11
CA GLU A 150 9.57 15.74 2.64
C GLU A 150 10.79 15.01 2.11
N LEU A 151 10.56 14.19 1.09
CA LEU A 151 11.48 13.20 0.58
C LEU A 151 11.36 13.20 -0.95
N VAL A 152 12.49 13.22 -1.65
CA VAL A 152 12.54 13.35 -3.12
C VAL A 152 13.47 12.32 -3.76
N ASP A 153 13.27 12.10 -5.05
CA ASP A 153 14.13 11.29 -5.94
C ASP A 153 14.26 9.81 -5.52
N PHE A 154 13.16 9.07 -5.70
CA PHE A 154 13.13 7.61 -5.50
C PHE A 154 12.84 6.87 -6.77
N GLU A 155 13.44 5.69 -6.91
CA GLU A 155 13.15 4.73 -7.96
C GLU A 155 12.43 3.52 -7.39
N PHE A 156 11.45 3.00 -8.13
CA PHE A 156 10.70 1.81 -7.77
C PHE A 156 10.66 0.83 -8.93
N GLU A 157 11.36 -0.29 -8.78
CA GLU A 157 11.25 -1.43 -9.68
C GLU A 157 10.04 -2.27 -9.30
N PHE A 158 9.07 -2.37 -10.20
CA PHE A 158 7.82 -3.10 -10.01
C PHE A 158 7.72 -4.28 -10.97
N LYS A 159 7.40 -5.47 -10.43
CA LYS A 159 7.09 -6.68 -11.21
C LYS A 159 5.94 -7.48 -10.59
N GLN A 160 4.86 -7.64 -11.35
CA GLN A 160 3.81 -8.64 -11.08
C GLN A 160 4.28 -10.01 -11.59
N THR A 161 4.17 -11.07 -10.79
CA THR A 161 4.66 -12.40 -11.19
C THR A 161 3.60 -13.29 -11.83
N ASN A 162 2.34 -13.21 -11.41
CA ASN A 162 1.27 -14.10 -11.85
C ASN A 162 0.31 -13.44 -12.83
N ARG A 163 0.04 -14.10 -13.96
CA ARG A 163 -1.05 -13.73 -14.87
C ARG A 163 -2.40 -14.10 -14.26
N VAL A 164 -3.28 -13.11 -14.09
CA VAL A 164 -4.67 -13.31 -13.69
C VAL A 164 -5.56 -13.17 -14.92
N THR A 165 -6.51 -14.08 -15.07
CA THR A 165 -7.58 -14.03 -16.08
C THR A 165 -8.92 -13.91 -15.38
N GLU A 166 -9.94 -13.39 -16.07
CA GLU A 166 -11.26 -13.10 -15.49
C GLU A 166 -11.93 -14.29 -14.79
N ASP A 167 -11.71 -15.50 -15.27
CA ASP A 167 -12.25 -16.76 -14.75
C ASP A 167 -11.49 -17.28 -13.52
N LYS A 168 -10.39 -16.64 -13.12
CA LYS A 168 -9.49 -17.08 -12.04
C LYS A 168 -9.55 -16.21 -10.79
N ILE A 169 -10.50 -15.29 -10.68
CA ILE A 169 -10.66 -14.46 -9.48
C ILE A 169 -11.17 -15.34 -8.34
N LYS A 170 -10.30 -15.66 -7.38
CA LYS A 170 -10.60 -16.41 -6.15
C LYS A 170 -10.40 -15.50 -4.93
N GLU A 171 -10.40 -16.10 -3.74
CA GLU A 171 -10.25 -15.39 -2.45
C GLU A 171 -9.03 -14.47 -2.42
N LYS A 172 -7.86 -14.94 -2.91
CA LYS A 172 -6.62 -14.16 -2.90
C LYS A 172 -6.66 -12.96 -3.85
N GLU A 173 -7.26 -13.14 -5.04
CA GLU A 173 -7.47 -12.05 -5.98
C GLU A 173 -8.46 -11.02 -5.42
N LEU A 174 -9.54 -11.48 -4.77
CA LEU A 174 -10.48 -10.60 -4.08
C LEU A 174 -9.83 -9.85 -2.92
N GLU A 175 -8.98 -10.50 -2.13
CA GLU A 175 -8.20 -9.86 -1.07
C GLU A 175 -7.37 -8.71 -1.66
N ASN A 176 -6.58 -8.98 -2.70
CA ASN A 176 -5.76 -7.96 -3.34
C ASN A 176 -6.61 -6.82 -3.94
N LEU A 177 -7.79 -7.11 -4.51
CA LEU A 177 -8.71 -6.10 -5.04
C LEU A 177 -9.23 -5.21 -3.93
N THR A 178 -9.66 -5.81 -2.81
CA THR A 178 -10.14 -5.07 -1.65
C THR A 178 -9.04 -4.22 -1.02
N ASN A 179 -7.81 -4.75 -0.97
CA ASN A 179 -6.63 -4.03 -0.51
C ASN A 179 -6.34 -2.80 -1.38
N ASN A 180 -6.50 -2.87 -2.70
CA ASN A 180 -6.38 -1.69 -3.56
C ASN A 180 -7.50 -0.67 -3.29
N TRP A 181 -8.74 -1.12 -3.35
CA TRP A 181 -9.93 -0.26 -3.33
C TRP A 181 -10.15 0.45 -2.02
N TYR A 182 -9.69 -0.15 -0.94
CA TYR A 182 -9.77 0.40 0.39
C TYR A 182 -8.40 0.82 0.91
N TRP A 183 -7.56 1.38 0.02
CA TRP A 183 -6.29 2.05 0.33
C TRP A 183 -5.37 1.27 1.28
N GLY A 184 -5.31 -0.04 1.12
CA GLY A 184 -4.56 -0.92 1.98
C GLY A 184 -5.33 -1.44 3.16
N ILE A 185 -6.60 -1.81 3.00
CA ILE A 185 -7.18 -2.75 3.96
C ILE A 185 -6.27 -3.99 4.03
N ASN A 186 -6.12 -4.62 5.20
CA ASN A 186 -5.14 -5.70 5.45
C ASN A 186 -3.66 -5.35 5.26
N SER A 187 -3.30 -4.07 5.07
CA SER A 187 -1.96 -3.69 4.65
C SER A 187 -0.86 -3.80 5.69
N SER A 188 -1.19 -3.67 6.97
CA SER A 188 -0.16 -3.49 7.99
C SER A 188 -0.37 -4.41 9.19
N LYS A 189 0.75 -4.95 9.68
CA LYS A 189 0.86 -5.42 11.07
C LYS A 189 0.88 -4.25 12.05
N ASN A 190 1.33 -3.09 11.57
CA ASN A 190 1.42 -1.86 12.32
C ASN A 190 0.28 -0.91 11.96
N GLN A 191 -0.74 -0.93 12.80
CA GLN A 191 -2.00 -0.21 12.63
C GLN A 191 -1.88 1.33 12.63
N LYS A 192 -0.72 1.87 13.00
CA LYS A 192 -0.51 3.32 13.14
C LYS A 192 0.32 3.95 12.03
N MET A 193 1.09 3.13 11.32
CA MET A 193 1.83 3.53 10.13
C MET A 193 0.97 3.37 8.89
N ASN A 194 0.55 4.50 8.33
CA ASN A 194 -0.30 4.61 7.15
C ASN A 194 -1.64 3.86 7.28
N PRO A 195 -2.51 4.24 8.24
CA PRO A 195 -3.87 3.69 8.34
C PRO A 195 -4.69 3.97 7.07
N VAL A 196 -5.84 3.31 6.93
CA VAL A 196 -6.76 3.54 5.81
C VAL A 196 -7.47 4.87 6.01
N TYR A 197 -7.11 5.89 5.23
CA TYR A 197 -7.72 7.22 5.33
C TYR A 197 -9.05 7.29 4.58
N ALA A 198 -10.15 7.39 5.33
CA ALA A 198 -11.52 7.47 4.82
C ALA A 198 -11.89 8.89 4.35
N THR A 199 -11.07 9.49 3.49
CA THR A 199 -11.21 10.90 3.07
C THR A 199 -12.19 11.10 1.92
N HIS A 200 -12.65 10.03 1.28
CA HIS A 200 -13.63 10.11 0.21
C HIS A 200 -14.99 10.56 0.76
N GLY A 201 -15.73 11.40 0.03
CA GLY A 201 -17.01 11.97 0.48
C GLY A 201 -18.10 10.95 0.81
N ASN A 202 -17.99 9.72 0.31
CA ASN A 202 -18.88 8.62 0.71
C ASN A 202 -18.75 8.23 2.20
N PHE A 203 -17.59 8.49 2.82
CA PHE A 203 -17.38 8.28 4.25
C PHE A 203 -17.71 9.52 5.09
N SER A 204 -18.25 10.58 4.47
CA SER A 204 -18.68 11.77 5.20
C SER A 204 -19.69 11.39 6.28
N LYS A 205 -19.59 12.03 7.45
CA LYS A 205 -20.43 11.81 8.66
C LYS A 205 -20.10 10.58 9.50
N ILE A 206 -19.30 9.62 9.02
CA ILE A 206 -18.99 8.41 9.82
C ILE A 206 -18.24 8.78 11.10
N ALA A 207 -17.36 9.77 11.06
CA ALA A 207 -16.70 10.27 12.27
C ALA A 207 -17.71 10.71 13.33
N GLY A 208 -18.69 11.56 12.99
CA GLY A 208 -19.73 12.00 13.94
C GLY A 208 -20.56 10.86 14.52
N ILE A 209 -20.86 9.82 13.74
CA ILE A 209 -21.59 8.62 14.20
C ILE A 209 -20.73 7.78 15.16
N LEU A 210 -19.44 7.65 14.88
CA LEU A 210 -18.50 6.97 15.79
C LEU A 210 -18.34 7.75 17.11
N GLU A 211 -18.31 9.08 17.04
CA GLU A 211 -18.27 9.98 18.20
C GLU A 211 -19.53 9.86 19.09
N SER A 212 -20.72 9.64 18.51
CA SER A 212 -21.95 9.41 19.27
C SER A 212 -22.05 7.99 19.85
N GLY A 213 -21.15 7.08 19.47
CA GLY A 213 -21.14 5.68 19.93
C GLY A 213 -22.17 4.78 19.23
N GLU A 214 -22.79 5.24 18.14
CA GLU A 214 -23.79 4.49 17.38
C GLU A 214 -23.14 3.45 16.44
N ILE A 215 -22.52 2.43 17.02
CA ILE A 215 -21.70 1.45 16.29
C ILE A 215 -22.45 0.74 15.16
N ASP A 216 -23.70 0.31 15.37
CA ASP A 216 -24.47 -0.38 14.32
C ASP A 216 -24.82 0.54 13.14
N SER A 217 -25.07 1.81 13.42
CA SER A 217 -25.25 2.85 12.38
C SER A 217 -23.95 3.06 11.61
N ALA A 218 -22.81 3.14 12.33
CA ALA A 218 -21.49 3.25 11.71
C ALA A 218 -21.16 2.04 10.82
N LYS A 219 -21.47 0.80 11.25
CA LYS A 219 -21.32 -0.41 10.42
C LYS A 219 -22.10 -0.30 9.13
N THR A 220 -23.35 0.17 9.20
CA THR A 220 -24.22 0.35 8.04
C THR A 220 -23.66 1.40 7.07
N GLN A 221 -23.24 2.56 7.58
CA GLN A 221 -22.71 3.64 6.75
C GLN A 221 -21.35 3.31 6.12
N ILE A 222 -20.43 2.66 6.87
CA ILE A 222 -19.15 2.17 6.33
C ILE A 222 -19.41 1.16 5.22
N LYS A 223 -20.33 0.21 5.42
CA LYS A 223 -20.73 -0.76 4.40
C LYS A 223 -21.23 -0.07 3.14
N GLU A 224 -22.18 0.85 3.27
CA GLU A 224 -22.76 1.59 2.14
C GLU A 224 -21.69 2.38 1.35
N ALA A 225 -20.77 3.03 2.06
CA ALA A 225 -19.68 3.77 1.46
C ALA A 225 -18.72 2.85 0.67
N MET A 226 -18.35 1.73 1.28
CA MET A 226 -17.51 0.68 0.70
C MET A 226 -18.15 0.10 -0.57
N ASP A 227 -19.40 -0.35 -0.48
CA ASP A 227 -20.15 -0.92 -1.60
C ASP A 227 -20.33 0.05 -2.76
N LYS A 228 -20.53 1.34 -2.46
CA LYS A 228 -20.67 2.38 -3.50
C LYS A 228 -19.37 2.59 -4.27
N LEU A 229 -18.22 2.47 -3.61
CA LEU A 229 -16.91 2.58 -4.26
C LEU A 229 -16.59 1.35 -5.10
N SER A 230 -16.82 0.15 -4.58
CA SER A 230 -16.55 -1.11 -5.27
C SER A 230 -17.56 -1.47 -6.38
N ASN A 231 -18.62 -0.67 -6.55
CA ASN A 231 -19.67 -0.91 -7.56
C ASN A 231 -20.06 0.35 -8.35
N ALA A 232 -19.22 1.39 -8.37
CA ALA A 232 -19.54 2.65 -9.07
C ALA A 232 -19.82 2.40 -10.57
N LYS A 233 -21.00 2.83 -11.05
CA LYS A 233 -21.43 2.65 -12.45
C LYS A 233 -20.95 3.73 -13.40
N ASN A 234 -20.69 4.95 -12.91
CA ASN A 234 -20.32 6.11 -13.71
C ASN A 234 -19.04 6.77 -13.19
N LEU A 235 -18.27 7.34 -14.11
CA LEU A 235 -17.08 8.13 -13.84
C LEU A 235 -17.44 9.41 -13.07
N GLY A 236 -16.75 9.61 -11.95
CA GLY A 236 -16.56 10.90 -11.32
C GLY A 236 -15.06 11.12 -11.13
N GLY A 237 -14.61 12.34 -10.85
CA GLY A 237 -13.18 12.67 -10.74
C GLY A 237 -12.37 11.85 -9.70
N SER A 238 -13.03 11.04 -8.88
CA SER A 238 -12.45 10.16 -7.87
C SER A 238 -12.79 8.66 -8.05
N ASN A 239 -13.62 8.29 -9.03
CA ASN A 239 -14.11 6.92 -9.19
C ASN A 239 -13.42 6.22 -10.35
N THR A 240 -12.88 5.06 -10.06
CA THR A 240 -12.28 4.18 -11.05
C THR A 240 -13.30 3.11 -11.47
N THR A 241 -13.59 2.94 -12.76
CA THR A 241 -14.51 1.87 -13.19
C THR A 241 -13.86 0.50 -12.95
N LEU A 242 -14.65 -0.45 -12.48
CA LEU A 242 -14.26 -1.85 -12.28
C LEU A 242 -14.89 -2.73 -13.35
N TYR A 243 -14.08 -3.63 -13.92
CA TYR A 243 -14.61 -4.80 -14.65
C TYR A 243 -15.71 -5.44 -13.81
N GLU A 244 -16.82 -5.84 -14.43
CA GLU A 244 -17.94 -6.47 -13.71
C GLU A 244 -17.45 -7.66 -12.87
N LYS A 245 -16.42 -8.35 -13.37
CA LYS A 245 -15.71 -9.45 -12.71
C LYS A 245 -15.01 -9.09 -11.41
N TYR A 246 -14.69 -7.82 -11.19
CA TYR A 246 -14.01 -7.31 -9.99
C TYR A 246 -14.96 -6.67 -8.98
N LYS A 247 -16.25 -6.59 -9.26
CA LYS A 247 -17.21 -6.00 -8.32
C LYS A 247 -17.42 -6.90 -7.12
N PHE A 248 -17.45 -6.29 -5.94
CA PHE A 248 -17.67 -6.99 -4.68
C PHE A 248 -18.50 -6.13 -3.72
N THR A 249 -19.19 -6.78 -2.79
CA THR A 249 -19.90 -6.13 -1.68
C THR A 249 -19.20 -6.46 -0.37
N SER A 250 -19.40 -5.63 0.65
CA SER A 250 -18.76 -5.74 1.95
C SER A 250 -19.79 -5.98 3.05
N GLU A 251 -19.35 -6.63 4.13
CA GLU A 251 -20.06 -6.75 5.40
C GLU A 251 -19.13 -6.28 6.52
N ILE A 252 -19.60 -5.37 7.38
CA ILE A 252 -18.83 -4.89 8.53
C ILE A 252 -19.21 -5.71 9.75
N LYS A 253 -18.26 -6.49 10.26
CA LYS A 253 -18.48 -7.40 11.39
C LYS A 253 -18.24 -6.69 12.71
N ASP A 254 -17.14 -5.95 12.82
CA ASP A 254 -16.75 -5.28 14.06
C ASP A 254 -16.12 -3.91 13.84
N ILE A 255 -16.32 -3.02 14.82
CA ILE A 255 -15.70 -1.70 14.90
C ILE A 255 -15.23 -1.47 16.33
N LYS A 256 -13.94 -1.22 16.50
CA LYS A 256 -13.34 -0.86 17.78
C LYS A 256 -12.69 0.52 17.67
N ILE A 257 -13.29 1.50 18.34
CA ILE A 257 -12.77 2.87 18.40
C ILE A 257 -11.45 2.88 19.17
N LEU A 258 -10.44 3.56 18.64
CA LEU A 258 -9.12 3.70 19.25
C LEU A 258 -9.03 4.98 20.10
N PRO A 259 -8.29 4.94 21.22
CA PRO A 259 -8.25 6.05 22.18
C PRO A 259 -7.51 7.30 21.69
N ASN A 260 -6.60 7.15 20.70
CA ASN A 260 -5.72 8.23 20.23
C ASN A 260 -6.35 9.00 19.06
N GLN A 261 -7.48 9.68 19.32
CA GLN A 261 -8.10 10.58 18.33
C GLN A 261 -7.25 11.86 18.16
N THR A 262 -7.30 12.44 16.96
CA THR A 262 -6.74 13.79 16.70
C THR A 262 -7.88 14.78 16.47
N ASP A 263 -7.55 16.07 16.37
CA ASP A 263 -8.51 17.11 15.99
C ASP A 263 -9.12 16.87 14.59
N LYS A 264 -8.40 16.14 13.73
CA LYS A 264 -8.81 15.88 12.34
C LYS A 264 -9.46 14.50 12.14
N PHE A 265 -9.12 13.52 12.96
CA PHE A 265 -9.48 12.13 12.71
C PHE A 265 -9.97 11.38 13.95
N ILE A 266 -10.96 10.51 13.72
CA ILE A 266 -11.27 9.38 14.60
C ILE A 266 -10.61 8.14 14.02
N PHE A 267 -9.86 7.41 14.85
CA PHE A 267 -9.28 6.14 14.46
C PHE A 267 -10.11 4.98 14.98
N ALA A 268 -10.35 3.98 14.15
CA ALA A 268 -11.04 2.75 14.55
C ALA A 268 -10.45 1.53 13.83
N GLU A 269 -10.34 0.42 14.53
CA GLU A 269 -10.15 -0.90 13.91
C GLU A 269 -11.50 -1.32 13.31
N VAL A 270 -11.53 -1.58 12.01
CA VAL A 270 -12.72 -2.05 11.29
C VAL A 270 -12.39 -3.42 10.70
N SER A 271 -13.23 -4.41 10.98
CA SER A 271 -13.11 -5.74 10.40
C SER A 271 -14.39 -6.20 9.73
N GLY A 272 -14.24 -7.06 8.74
CA GLY A 272 -15.35 -7.46 7.88
C GLY A 272 -15.00 -8.52 6.87
N GLU A 273 -15.84 -8.62 5.86
CA GLU A 273 -15.70 -9.56 4.75
C GLU A 273 -16.17 -8.90 3.45
N ALA A 274 -15.39 -9.06 2.40
CA ALA A 274 -15.79 -8.76 1.03
C ALA A 274 -16.27 -10.05 0.34
N THR A 275 -17.30 -9.96 -0.47
CA THR A 275 -17.86 -11.06 -1.26
C THR A 275 -17.98 -10.64 -2.71
N LEU A 276 -17.48 -11.46 -3.64
CA LEU A 276 -17.54 -11.15 -5.06
C LEU A 276 -19.00 -11.16 -5.54
N VAL A 277 -19.41 -10.14 -6.30
CA VAL A 277 -20.80 -10.04 -6.80
C VAL A 277 -21.09 -11.19 -7.76
N GLY A 278 -20.17 -11.48 -8.67
CA GLY A 278 -20.31 -12.53 -9.68
C GLY A 278 -20.22 -13.96 -9.16
N ASP A 279 -19.67 -14.17 -7.95
CA ASP A 279 -19.56 -15.48 -7.30
C ASP A 279 -19.59 -15.33 -5.77
N GLN A 280 -20.75 -15.60 -5.18
CA GLN A 280 -20.97 -15.47 -3.73
C GLN A 280 -20.18 -16.49 -2.89
N SER A 281 -19.55 -17.48 -3.51
CA SER A 281 -18.65 -18.41 -2.83
C SER A 281 -17.26 -17.82 -2.60
N VAL A 282 -16.87 -16.80 -3.38
CA VAL A 282 -15.58 -16.13 -3.28
C VAL A 282 -15.68 -14.99 -2.27
N LYS A 283 -14.98 -15.15 -1.16
CA LYS A 283 -15.00 -14.25 -0.01
C LYS A 283 -13.58 -13.93 0.43
N SER A 284 -13.35 -12.73 0.93
CA SER A 284 -12.08 -12.32 1.53
C SER A 284 -12.35 -11.58 2.83
N LYS A 285 -11.68 -11.98 3.91
CA LYS A 285 -11.76 -11.26 5.18
C LYS A 285 -10.92 -10.00 5.10
N PHE A 286 -11.32 -8.99 5.87
CA PHE A 286 -10.48 -7.82 6.05
C PHE A 286 -10.47 -7.30 7.48
N SER A 287 -9.36 -6.66 7.84
CA SER A 287 -9.17 -5.91 9.07
C SER A 287 -8.13 -4.81 8.84
N ALA A 288 -8.44 -3.58 9.25
CA ALA A 288 -7.49 -2.49 9.20
C ALA A 288 -7.84 -1.43 10.24
N THR A 289 -6.87 -0.58 10.55
CA THR A 289 -7.14 0.68 11.24
C THR A 289 -7.48 1.74 10.21
N TRP A 290 -8.62 2.39 10.42
CA TRP A 290 -9.16 3.44 9.58
C TRP A 290 -9.05 4.78 10.29
N ALA A 291 -8.77 5.83 9.53
CA ALA A 291 -8.81 7.21 9.96
C ALA A 291 -10.00 7.91 9.29
N PHE A 292 -11.07 8.16 10.06
CA PHE A 292 -12.27 8.86 9.60
C PHE A 292 -12.13 10.36 9.86
N PHE A 293 -12.24 11.15 8.80
CA PHE A 293 -12.12 12.61 8.87
C PHE A 293 -13.33 13.21 9.61
N LYS A 294 -13.05 14.09 10.58
CA LYS A 294 -14.06 14.81 11.38
C LYS A 294 -14.73 15.94 10.60
#